data_AF-A0A090SJ25-F1
#
_entry.id   AF-A0A090SJ25-F1
#
_cell.length_a   1.000
_cell.length_b   1.000
_cell.length_c   1.000
_cell.angle_alpha   90.00
_cell.angle_beta   90.00
_cell.angle_gamma   90.00
#
_symmetry.space_group_name_H-M   'P 1'
#
loop_
_entity.id
_entity.type
_entity.pdbx_description
1 polymer ?
#
loop_
_entity_poly.entity_id
_entity_poly.type
_entity_poly.pdbx_seq_one_letter_code
_entity_poly.pdbx_strand_id
1 'polypeptide(L)'
;MARYKVGIDGGGTSCRARIINEQQQVIGEAKSGSANIMLGAELALTSIIEAIESAAQSAGLGSADFARWMLAARSRGPSTKAAIKRLWRHHTHSQA
;
A
#
# COMPACT_ATOMS: atom_id res chain seq x y z
N MET A 1 13.09 17.76 -0.42
CA MET A 1 12.74 16.40 -0.89
C MET A 1 11.35 16.09 -0.38
N ALA A 2 10.43 15.59 -1.21
CA ALA A 2 9.05 15.30 -0.79
C ALA A 2 8.93 13.95 -0.08
N ARG A 3 8.31 13.91 1.10
CA ARG A 3 7.95 12.70 1.83
C ARG A 3 6.46 12.42 1.69
N TYR A 4 6.13 11.17 1.41
CA TYR A 4 4.75 10.72 1.34
C TYR A 4 4.45 9.77 2.50
N LYS A 5 3.21 9.76 2.97
CA LYS A 5 2.74 8.76 3.93
C LYS A 5 1.60 7.99 3.31
N VAL A 6 1.61 6.67 3.47
CA VAL A 6 0.52 5.82 3.02
C VAL A 6 -0.17 5.17 4.23
N GLY A 7 -1.47 5.38 4.33
CA GLY A 7 -2.35 4.79 5.33
C GLY A 7 -3.14 3.63 4.73
N ILE A 8 -3.16 2.50 5.44
CA ILE A 8 -3.95 1.31 5.06
C ILE A 8 -5.02 1.05 6.10
N ASP A 9 -6.25 0.89 5.61
CA ASP A 9 -7.43 0.49 6.37
C ASP A 9 -7.95 -0.84 5.79
N GLY A 10 -7.61 -1.93 6.46
CA GLY A 10 -7.94 -3.29 6.03
C GLY A 10 -9.09 -3.87 6.85
N GLY A 11 -10.21 -4.16 6.19
CA GLY A 11 -11.39 -4.76 6.81
C GLY A 11 -11.76 -6.13 6.23
N GLY A 12 -12.88 -6.68 6.72
CA GLY A 12 -13.40 -8.00 6.33
C GLY A 12 -13.85 -8.10 4.86
N THR A 13 -14.21 -6.98 4.25
CA THR A 13 -14.85 -6.94 2.91
C THR A 13 -14.07 -6.08 1.91
N SER A 14 -13.30 -5.11 2.40
CA SER A 14 -12.53 -4.21 1.55
C SER A 14 -11.29 -3.73 2.25
N CYS A 15 -10.30 -3.36 1.47
CA CYS A 15 -9.08 -2.71 1.90
C CYS A 15 -8.99 -1.34 1.21
N ARG A 16 -8.55 -0.32 1.93
CA ARG A 16 -8.38 1.03 1.40
C ARG A 16 -6.97 1.53 1.68
N ALA A 17 -6.35 2.12 0.66
CA ALA A 17 -5.11 2.86 0.79
C ALA A 17 -5.34 4.34 0.53
N ARG A 18 -4.69 5.20 1.32
CA ARG A 18 -4.64 6.65 1.12
C ARG A 18 -3.20 7.11 1.19
N ILE A 19 -2.80 7.95 0.25
CA ILE A 19 -1.49 8.58 0.22
C ILE A 19 -1.68 10.06 0.52
N ILE A 20 -0.89 10.56 1.47
CA ILE A 20 -0.84 11.97 1.81
C ILE A 20 0.55 12.56 1.56
N ASN A 21 0.59 13.82 1.19
CA ASN A 21 1.81 14.62 1.10
C ASN A 21 2.21 15.20 2.48
N GLU A 22 3.26 16.01 2.51
CA GLU A 22 3.77 16.66 3.74
C GLU A 22 2.77 17.65 4.34
N GLN A 23 1.91 18.23 3.51
CA GLN A 23 0.82 19.12 3.88
C GLN A 23 -0.42 18.36 4.43
N GLN A 24 -0.32 17.04 4.60
CA GLN A 24 -1.41 16.15 5.01
C GLN A 24 -2.60 16.11 4.04
N GLN A 25 -2.39 16.53 2.79
CA GLN A 25 -3.42 16.47 1.76
C GLN A 25 -3.40 15.08 1.13
N VAL A 26 -4.58 14.50 0.94
CA VAL A 26 -4.73 13.25 0.18
C VAL A 26 -4.44 13.55 -1.28
N ILE A 27 -3.42 12.89 -1.81
CA ILE A 27 -3.02 12.99 -3.22
C ILE A 27 -3.42 11.74 -4.00
N GLY A 28 -3.67 10.62 -3.32
CA GLY A 28 -4.19 9.41 -3.95
C GLY A 28 -4.96 8.56 -2.96
N GLU A 29 -5.98 7.89 -3.46
CA GLU A 29 -6.79 6.93 -2.72
C GLU A 29 -7.16 5.78 -3.66
N ALA A 30 -7.26 4.58 -3.11
CA ALA A 30 -7.88 3.46 -3.79
C ALA A 30 -8.49 2.46 -2.82
N LYS A 31 -9.39 1.64 -3.34
CA LYS A 31 -9.97 0.48 -2.65
C LYS A 31 -9.69 -0.79 -3.44
N SER A 32 -9.55 -1.88 -2.72
CA SER A 32 -9.39 -3.24 -3.24
C SER A 32 -10.22 -4.23 -2.43
N GLY A 33 -10.00 -5.53 -2.68
CA GLY A 33 -10.65 -6.64 -2.02
C GLY A 33 -10.38 -6.77 -0.51
N SER A 34 -10.82 -7.87 0.07
CA SER A 34 -10.71 -8.12 1.51
C SER A 34 -9.26 -8.26 1.97
N ALA A 35 -8.88 -7.50 3.00
CA ALA A 35 -7.61 -7.70 3.72
C ALA A 35 -7.75 -8.68 4.89
N ASN A 36 -8.80 -9.52 4.89
CA ASN A 36 -9.05 -10.48 5.95
C ASN A 36 -8.11 -11.68 5.83
N ILE A 37 -7.12 -11.76 6.72
CA ILE A 37 -6.17 -12.88 6.80
C ILE A 37 -6.88 -14.24 6.98
N MET A 38 -8.09 -14.26 7.55
CA MET A 38 -8.87 -15.48 7.74
C MET A 38 -9.39 -16.08 6.42
N LEU A 39 -9.48 -15.27 5.35
CA LEU A 39 -9.79 -15.75 4.00
C LEU A 39 -8.54 -16.28 3.26
N GLY A 40 -7.38 -16.20 3.89
CA GLY A 40 -6.09 -16.56 3.32
C GLY A 40 -5.11 -15.39 3.37
N ALA A 41 -3.90 -15.66 3.88
CA ALA A 41 -2.87 -14.63 4.00
C ALA A 41 -2.48 -14.02 2.65
N GLU A 42 -2.42 -14.85 1.61
CA GLU A 42 -2.07 -14.43 0.25
C GLU A 42 -3.12 -13.49 -0.35
N LEU A 43 -4.42 -13.83 -0.24
CA LEU A 43 -5.51 -12.98 -0.71
C LEU A 43 -5.54 -11.63 0.02
N ALA A 44 -5.35 -11.65 1.34
CA ALA A 44 -5.29 -10.44 2.15
C ALA A 44 -4.10 -9.56 1.76
N LEU A 45 -2.94 -10.18 1.49
CA LEU A 45 -1.76 -9.50 0.98
C LEU A 45 -2.05 -8.88 -0.38
N THR A 46 -2.52 -9.66 -1.37
CA THR A 46 -2.87 -9.17 -2.71
C THR A 46 -3.78 -7.94 -2.65
N SER A 47 -4.84 -8.00 -1.83
CA SER A 47 -5.74 -6.85 -1.68
C SER A 47 -5.01 -5.62 -1.12
N ILE A 48 -4.18 -5.76 -0.09
CA ILE A 48 -3.42 -4.62 0.45
C ILE A 48 -2.53 -3.99 -0.62
N ILE A 49 -1.91 -4.81 -1.46
CA ILE A 49 -0.95 -4.42 -2.47
C ILE A 49 -1.65 -3.66 -3.59
N GLU A 50 -2.74 -4.23 -4.11
CA GLU A 50 -3.57 -3.62 -5.14
C GLU A 50 -4.09 -2.24 -4.70
N ALA A 51 -4.50 -2.11 -3.44
CA ALA A 51 -4.92 -0.82 -2.90
C ALA A 51 -3.77 0.20 -2.92
N ILE A 52 -2.56 -0.20 -2.53
CA ILE A 52 -1.38 0.68 -2.49
C ILE A 52 -0.97 1.12 -3.90
N GLU A 53 -0.87 0.17 -4.83
CA GLU A 53 -0.49 0.45 -6.22
C GLU A 53 -1.53 1.34 -6.91
N SER A 54 -2.81 1.04 -6.73
CA SER A 54 -3.88 1.86 -7.29
C SER A 54 -3.91 3.28 -6.70
N ALA A 55 -3.61 3.42 -5.39
CA ALA A 55 -3.49 4.73 -4.76
C ALA A 55 -2.26 5.49 -5.25
N ALA A 56 -1.16 4.79 -5.56
CA ALA A 56 0.04 5.37 -6.18
C ALA A 56 -0.27 5.96 -7.55
N GLN A 57 -0.95 5.16 -8.37
CA GLN A 57 -1.36 5.53 -9.72
C GLN A 57 -2.30 6.72 -9.70
N SER A 58 -3.28 6.73 -8.78
CA SER A 58 -4.19 7.89 -8.64
C SER A 58 -3.49 9.15 -8.12
N ALA A 59 -2.37 9.01 -7.40
CA ALA A 59 -1.49 10.11 -7.00
C ALA A 59 -0.48 10.53 -8.09
N GLY A 60 -0.43 9.85 -9.24
CA GLY A 60 0.58 10.08 -10.27
C GLY A 60 2.01 9.75 -9.82
N LEU A 61 2.17 8.90 -8.80
CA LEU A 61 3.46 8.55 -8.23
C LEU A 61 4.05 7.33 -8.94
N GLY A 62 5.26 7.49 -9.47
CA GLY A 62 6.01 6.41 -10.10
C GLY A 62 6.80 5.57 -9.10
N SER A 63 7.32 4.42 -9.55
CA SER A 63 8.16 3.47 -8.77
C SER A 63 9.36 4.14 -8.06
N ALA A 64 9.87 5.26 -8.59
CA ALA A 64 10.98 6.02 -8.01
C ALA A 64 10.63 6.77 -6.71
N ASP A 65 9.37 7.15 -6.50
CA ASP A 65 8.94 7.90 -5.31
C ASP A 65 8.68 6.99 -4.11
N PHE A 66 8.53 5.68 -4.33
CA PHE A 66 8.22 4.70 -3.30
C PHE A 66 9.31 4.55 -2.24
N ALA A 67 10.58 4.79 -2.58
CA ALA A 67 11.67 4.79 -1.60
C ALA A 67 11.46 5.83 -0.49
N ARG A 68 10.58 6.82 -0.71
CA ARG A 68 10.33 7.96 0.18
C ARG A 68 9.02 7.83 0.97
N TRP A 69 8.32 6.70 0.84
CA TRP A 69 7.03 6.49 1.48
C TRP A 69 7.17 5.97 2.90
N MET A 70 6.54 6.63 3.87
CA MET A 70 6.36 6.12 5.22
C MET A 70 4.98 5.45 5.37
N LEU A 71 4.97 4.13 5.58
CA LEU A 71 3.74 3.38 5.81
C LEU A 71 3.26 3.51 7.26
N ALA A 72 2.05 4.03 7.43
CA ALA A 72 1.29 4.03 8.66
C ALA A 72 0.07 3.11 8.52
N ALA A 73 0.26 1.80 8.75
CA ALA A 73 -0.85 0.85 8.70
C ALA A 73 -1.64 0.88 10.02
N ARG A 74 -2.97 1.02 9.95
CA ARG A 74 -3.89 0.68 11.05
C ARG A 74 -4.47 -0.72 10.81
N SER A 75 -3.59 -1.71 10.69
CA SER A 75 -3.99 -3.13 10.65
C SER A 75 -3.69 -3.75 12.01
N ARG A 76 -4.61 -4.56 12.53
CA ARG A 76 -4.43 -5.35 13.75
C ARG A 76 -3.47 -6.52 13.47
N GLY A 77 -2.19 -6.24 13.17
CA GLY A 77 -1.17 -7.28 12.91
C GLY A 77 0.14 -6.78 12.22
N PRO A 78 1.28 -7.48 12.43
CA PRO A 78 2.63 -7.05 12.00
C PRO A 78 3.01 -7.30 10.52
N SER A 79 2.15 -7.92 9.69
CA SER A 79 2.50 -8.46 8.36
C SER A 79 2.66 -7.42 7.23
N THR A 80 2.06 -6.23 7.35
CA THR A 80 1.91 -5.27 6.25
C THR A 80 3.22 -4.61 5.78
N LYS A 81 4.14 -4.30 6.70
CA LYS A 81 5.43 -3.67 6.33
C LYS A 81 6.34 -4.64 5.57
N ALA A 82 6.36 -5.92 5.98
CA ALA A 82 7.17 -6.95 5.36
C ALA A 82 6.67 -7.31 3.95
N ALA A 83 5.35 -7.34 3.77
CA ALA A 83 4.68 -7.56 2.50
C ALA A 83 5.12 -6.56 1.44
N ILE A 84 4.96 -5.27 1.73
CA ILE A 84 5.33 -4.17 0.84
C ILE A 84 6.81 -4.28 0.51
N LYS A 85 7.68 -4.40 1.52
CA LYS A 85 9.14 -4.57 1.31
C LYS A 85 9.47 -5.80 0.45
N ARG A 86 8.65 -6.87 0.48
CA ARG A 86 8.86 -8.10 -0.30
C ARG A 86 8.40 -7.96 -1.75
N LEU A 87 7.26 -7.31 -2.03
CA LEU A 87 6.88 -7.01 -3.42
C LEU A 87 7.90 -6.16 -4.12
N TRP A 88 8.45 -5.15 -3.45
CA TRP A 88 9.44 -4.29 -4.07
C TRP A 88 10.68 -5.06 -4.47
N ARG A 89 11.13 -6.03 -3.65
CA ARG A 89 12.23 -6.93 -4.06
C ARG A 89 11.87 -7.76 -5.29
N HIS A 90 10.62 -8.21 -5.42
CA HIS A 90 10.18 -8.96 -6.60
C HIS A 90 9.96 -8.07 -7.84
N HIS A 91 9.43 -6.85 -7.69
CA HIS A 91 9.17 -5.94 -8.80
C HIS A 91 10.46 -5.26 -9.31
N THR A 92 11.43 -4.97 -8.44
CA THR A 92 12.77 -4.50 -8.88
C THR A 92 13.60 -5.59 -9.57
N HIS A 93 13.29 -6.88 -9.38
CA HIS A 93 13.93 -7.99 -10.11
C HIS A 93 13.17 -8.42 -11.37
N SER A 94 11.94 -7.96 -11.59
CA SER A 94 11.13 -8.29 -12.78
C SER A 94 11.26 -7.26 -13.91
N GLN A 95 12.06 -6.21 -13.73
CA GLN A 95 12.33 -5.17 -14.74
C GLN A 95 13.84 -4.98 -14.99
N ALA A 96 14.65 -6.01 -14.71
CA ALA A 96 16.05 -6.09 -15.13
C ALA A 96 16.19 -7.03 -16.34
#